data_AF-X0TTZ8-F1
#
_entry.id   AF-X0TTZ8-F1
#
_cell.length_a   1.000
_cell.length_b   1.000
_cell.length_c   1.000
_cell.angle_alpha   90.00
_cell.angle_beta   90.00
_cell.angle_gamma   90.00
#
_symmetry.space_group_name_H-M   'P 1'
#
loop_
_entity.id
_entity.type
_entity.pdbx_description
1 polymer ?
#
loop_
_entity_poly.entity_id
_entity_poly.type
_entity_poly.pdbx_seq_one_letter_code
_entity_poly.pdbx_strand_id
1 'polypeptide(L)' 'MRAQVDILSLSATPIPRTLSMALAGIRQLSVIETAPMGRIPIQTYLSEYDEGLVKMAVENELV' A
#
# COMPACT_ATOMS: atom_id res chain seq x y z
N MET A 1 -28.06 19.22 18.31
CA MET A 1 -28.02 19.03 16.84
C MET A 1 -26.65 18.48 16.47
N ARG A 2 -26.57 17.25 15.95
CA ARG A 2 -25.32 16.73 15.35
C ARG A 2 -25.25 17.27 13.93
N ALA A 3 -24.18 17.98 13.57
CA ALA A 3 -23.97 18.44 12.20
C ALA A 3 -23.77 17.22 11.29
N GLN A 4 -24.53 17.13 10.19
CA GLN A 4 -24.26 16.20 9.10
C GLN A 4 -23.06 16.76 8.32
N VAL A 5 -21.92 16.09 8.43
CA VAL A 5 -20.69 16.44 7.72
C VAL A 5 -20.21 15.19 6.99
N ASP A 6 -19.95 15.34 5.69
CA ASP A 6 -19.40 14.26 4.86
C ASP A 6 -17.89 14.12 5.12
N ILE A 7 -17.42 12.88 5.34
CA ILE A 7 -16.01 12.59 5.66
C ILE A 7 -15.47 11.55 4.67
N LEU A 8 -14.39 11.89 3.97
CA LEU A 8 -13.61 10.97 3.15
C LEU A 8 -12.29 10.62 3.86
N SER A 9 -11.96 9.34 3.96
CA SER A 9 -10.69 8.86 4.51
C SER A 9 -10.03 7.90 3.53
N LEU A 10 -8.73 8.06 3.29
CA LEU A 10 -7.95 7.23 2.37
C LEU A 10 -6.85 6.49 3.14
N SER A 11 -6.59 5.23 2.79
CA SER A 11 -5.50 4.42 3.34
C SER A 11 -4.80 3.68 2.21
N ALA A 12 -3.46 3.63 2.25
CA ALA A 12 -2.64 2.90 1.28
C ALA A 12 -2.52 1.41 1.62
N THR A 13 -2.69 1.05 2.89
CA THR A 13 -2.67 -0.34 3.35
C THR A 13 -4.11 -0.81 3.59
N PRO A 14 -4.50 -1.99 3.07
CA PRO A 14 -5.78 -2.57 3.43
C PRO A 14 -5.76 -2.91 4.92
N ILE A 15 -6.79 -2.47 5.64
CA ILE A 15 -6.98 -2.85 7.05
C ILE A 15 -7.10 -4.38 7.18
N PRO A 16 -6.78 -4.97 8.34
CA PRO A 16 -6.97 -6.39 8.58
C PRO A 16 -8.39 -6.85 8.21
N ARG A 17 -8.50 -7.98 7.51
CA ARG A 17 -9.76 -8.49 6.94
C ARG A 17 -10.85 -8.73 7.98
N THR A 18 -10.47 -8.99 9.23
CA THR A 18 -11.41 -9.12 10.36
C THR A 18 -12.02 -7.78 10.77
N LEU A 19 -11.24 -6.70 10.73
CA LEU A 19 -11.73 -5.34 10.99
C LEU A 19 -12.59 -4.81 9.83
N SER A 20 -12.25 -5.13 8.58
CA SER A 20 -13.12 -4.76 7.45
C SER A 20 -14.48 -5.44 7.53
N MET A 21 -14.54 -6.72 7.93
CA MET A 21 -15.79 -7.45 8.16
C MET A 21 -16.60 -6.87 9.33
N ALA A 22 -15.93 -6.50 10.43
CA ALA A 22 -16.59 -5.87 11.57
C ALA A 22 -17.18 -4.47 11.22
N LEU A 23 -16.52 -3.73 10.32
CA LEU A 23 -16.93 -2.39 9.91
C LEU A 23 -17.92 -2.38 8.73
N ALA A 24 -18.08 -3.48 8.01
CA ALA A 24 -18.93 -3.56 6.81
C ALA A 24 -20.40 -3.14 7.06
N GLY A 25 -20.90 -3.28 8.29
CA GLY A 25 -22.25 -2.83 8.68
C GLY A 25 -22.33 -1.38 9.19
N ILE A 26 -21.21 -0.73 9.51
CA ILE A 26 -21.16 0.58 10.18
C ILE A 26 -20.54 1.65 9.25
N ARG A 27 -19.60 1.28 8.37
CA ARG A 27 -18.89 2.19 7.49
C ARG A 27 -18.66 1.56 6.12
N GLN A 28 -19.13 2.22 5.07
CA GLN A 28 -18.85 1.80 3.70
C GLN A 28 -17.37 2.03 3.40
N LEU A 29 -16.69 0.98 2.95
CA LEU A 29 -15.30 1.01 2.52
C LEU A 29 -15.27 0.75 1.02
N SER A 30 -14.58 1.61 0.27
CA SER A 30 -14.25 1.36 -1.13
C SER A 30 -12.79 0.91 -1.19
N VAL A 31 -12.54 -0.25 -1.82
CA VAL A 31 -11.20 -0.81 -1.98
C VAL A 31 -10.82 -0.73 -3.46
N ILE A 32 -9.63 -0.21 -3.73
CA ILE A 32 -9.05 -0.13 -5.07
C ILE A 32 -7.95 -1.19 -5.15
N GLU A 33 -8.26 -2.35 -5.76
CA GLU A 33 -7.33 -3.48 -5.86
C GLU A 33 -6.52 -3.47 -7.17
N THR A 34 -7.09 -2.92 -8.24
CA THR A 34 -6.49 -2.95 -9.57
C THR A 34 -5.39 -1.90 -9.70
N ALA A 35 -4.19 -2.35 -10.05
CA ALA A 35 -3.10 -1.46 -10.40
C ALA A 35 -3.39 -0.67 -11.69
N PRO A 36 -2.89 0.58 -11.82
CA PRO A 36 -3.04 1.34 -13.06
C PRO A 36 -2.32 0.67 -14.24
N MET A 37 -2.78 0.95 -15.46
CA MET A 37 -2.12 0.48 -16.68
C MET A 37 -0.68 0.97 -16.77
N GLY A 38 0.22 0.14 -17.29
CA GLY A 38 1.63 0.44 -17.43
C GLY A 38 2.47 0.23 -16.16
N ARG A 39 1.86 -0.23 -15.05
CA ARG A 39 2.63 -0.64 -13.86
C ARG A 39 3.42 -1.93 -14.15
N ILE A 40 4.74 -1.84 -14.09
CA ILE A 40 5.65 -2.99 -14.19
C ILE A 40 5.92 -3.52 -12.76
N PRO A 41 5.89 -4.84 -12.53
CA PRO A 41 6.28 -5.41 -11.23
C PRO A 41 7.72 -5.05 -10.86
N ILE A 42 7.97 -4.81 -9.57
CA ILE A 42 9.32 -4.51 -9.06
C ILE A 42 10.08 -5.83 -8.90
N GLN A 43 11.32 -5.88 -9.40
CA GLN A 43 12.21 -7.01 -9.18
C GLN A 43 12.69 -7.01 -7.73
N THR A 44 12.34 -8.05 -6.97
CA THR A 44 12.62 -8.13 -5.53
C THR A 44 13.61 -9.26 -5.26
N TYR A 45 14.67 -8.97 -4.50
CA TYR A 45 15.70 -9.93 -4.11
C TYR A 45 15.73 -10.08 -2.58
N LEU A 46 15.87 -11.32 -2.11
CA LEU A 46 16.06 -11.64 -0.70
C LEU A 46 17.48 -12.18 -0.50
N SER A 47 18.27 -11.53 0.35
CA SER A 47 19.63 -11.93 0.68
C SER A 47 19.99 -11.49 2.09
N GLU A 48 21.05 -12.05 2.66
CA GLU A 48 21.65 -11.51 3.88
C GLU A 48 22.22 -10.11 3.61
N TYR A 49 22.41 -9.33 4.68
CA TYR A 49 22.97 -8.01 4.55
C TYR A 49 24.42 -8.08 4.05
N ASP A 50 24.67 -7.46 2.90
CA ASP A 50 25.99 -7.32 2.29
C ASP A 50 26.15 -5.86 1.83
N GLU A 51 27.18 -5.18 2.34
CA GLU A 51 27.44 -3.77 2.03
C GLU A 51 27.78 -3.55 0.55
N GLY A 52 28.46 -4.52 -0.08
CA GLY A 52 28.79 -4.50 -1.50
C GLY A 52 27.55 -4.56 -2.39
N LEU A 53 26.58 -5.41 -2.03
CA LEU A 53 25.29 -5.52 -2.71
C LEU A 53 24.48 -4.24 -2.61
N VAL A 54 24.45 -3.61 -1.43
CA VAL A 54 23.77 -2.32 -1.23
C VAL A 54 24.41 -1.24 -2.08
N LYS A 55 25.75 -1.13 -2.07
CA LYS A 55 26.47 -0.13 -2.87
C LYS A 55 26.21 -0.31 -4.37
N MET A 56 26.30 -1.54 -4.87
CA MET A 56 26.01 -1.86 -6.27
C MET A 56 24.56 -1.50 -6.64
N ALA A 57 23.59 -1.81 -5.78
CA ALA A 57 22.18 -1.48 -6.02
C ALA A 57 21.96 0.05 -6.10
N VAL A 58 22.63 0.83 -5.25
CA VAL A 58 22.57 2.29 -5.28
C VAL A 58 23.25 2.85 -6.54
N GLU A 59 24.44 2.36 -6.89
CA GLU A 59 25.16 2.80 -8.09
C GLU A 59 24.35 2.52 -9.38
N ASN A 60 23.65 1.37 -9.45
CA ASN A 60 22.78 1.03 -10.57
C ASN A 60 21.55 1.95 -10.73
N GLU A 61 21.07 2.57 -9.66
CA GLU A 61 19.91 3.48 -9.70
C GLU A 61 20.30 4.93 -10.00
N LEU A 62 21.57 5.30 -9.74
CA LEU A 62 22.09 6.65 -10.00
C LEU A 62 22.46 6.90 -11.47
N VAL A 63 22.58 5.83 -12.27
CA VAL A 63 22.95 5.87 -13.70
C VAL A 63 21.69 5.79 -14.56
#